data_AF-A0A1F3YRJ8-F1
#
_entry.id   AF-A0A1F3YRJ8-F1
#
_cell.length_a   1.000
_cell.length_b   1.000
_cell.length_c   1.000
_cell.angle_alpha   90.00
_cell.angle_beta   90.00
_cell.angle_gamma   90.00
#
_symmetry.space_group_name_H-M   'P 1'
#
loop_
_entity.id
_entity.type
_entity.pdbx_description
1 polymer ?
#
loop_
_entity_poly.entity_id
_entity_poly.type
_entity_poly.pdbx_seq_one_letter_code
_entity_poly.pdbx_strand_id
1 'polypeptide(L)'
;MFKIEKTRPPEADAWQDLERDGAIAKARAALQVPGDTVTVTDSSSGETLWMGVFGRDGRRHEWSSQEPQQVQISPAFAVAA
;
A
#
# COMPACT_ATOMS: atom_id res chain seq x y z
N MET A 1 1.27 0.96 -18.42
CA MET A 1 2.32 1.45 -17.50
C MET A 1 1.69 1.62 -16.15
N PHE A 2 2.37 1.20 -15.10
CA PHE A 2 1.82 1.10 -13.76
C PHE A 2 2.54 2.07 -12.84
N LYS A 3 1.78 2.91 -12.15
CA LYS A 3 2.28 3.86 -11.17
C LYS A 3 2.23 3.20 -9.80
N ILE A 4 3.29 3.38 -9.03
CA ILE A 4 3.39 2.94 -7.65
C ILE A 4 3.51 4.20 -6.80
N GLU A 5 2.63 4.36 -5.83
CA GLU A 5 2.63 5.51 -4.93
C GLU A 5 2.77 5.00 -3.50
N LYS A 6 3.82 5.44 -2.81
CA LYS A 6 4.00 5.20 -1.39
C LYS A 6 3.74 6.48 -0.63
N THR A 7 2.88 6.40 0.38
CA THR A 7 2.57 7.50 1.28
C THR A 7 3.00 7.12 2.68
N ARG A 8 3.90 7.93 3.25
CA ARG A 8 4.24 7.93 4.68
C ARG A 8 4.29 9.38 5.15
N PRO A 9 3.28 9.92 5.83
CA PRO A 9 3.28 11.31 6.24
C PRO A 9 4.58 11.68 6.99
N PRO A 10 5.32 12.73 6.57
CA PRO A 10 5.02 13.73 5.54
C PRO A 10 5.56 13.45 4.12
N GLU A 11 6.22 12.33 3.90
CA GLU A 11 6.90 11.96 2.66
C GLU A 11 5.98 11.13 1.73
N ALA A 12 5.99 11.46 0.44
CA ALA A 12 5.33 10.69 -0.59
C ALA A 12 6.35 10.36 -1.68
N ASP A 13 6.49 9.08 -2.00
CA ASP A 13 7.37 8.58 -3.05
C ASP A 13 6.52 8.00 -4.19
N ALA A 14 6.96 8.23 -5.42
CA ALA A 14 6.29 7.69 -6.60
C ALA A 14 7.29 7.03 -7.55
N TRP A 15 6.93 5.85 -8.03
CA TRP A 15 7.70 5.07 -9.01
C TRP A 15 6.80 4.60 -10.14
N GLN A 16 7.42 4.08 -11.20
CA GLN A 16 6.72 3.50 -12.34
C GLN A 16 7.32 2.16 -12.73
N ASP A 17 6.47 1.28 -13.24
CA ASP A 17 6.86 0.02 -13.86
C ASP A 17 6.13 -0.19 -15.18
N LEU A 18 6.74 -0.96 -16.08
CA LEU A 18 6.14 -1.33 -17.35
C LEU A 18 5.24 -2.56 -17.21
N GLU A 19 5.53 -3.43 -16.24
CA GLU A 19 4.82 -4.68 -16.03
C GLU A 19 3.99 -4.65 -14.74
N ARG A 20 2.78 -5.25 -14.80
CA ARG A 20 1.84 -5.24 -13.67
C ARG A 20 2.43 -5.97 -12.47
N ASP A 21 2.92 -7.18 -12.68
CA ASP A 21 3.52 -8.01 -11.63
C ASP A 21 4.81 -7.38 -11.08
N GLY A 22 5.60 -6.73 -11.94
CA GLY A 22 6.78 -5.96 -11.53
C GLY A 22 6.40 -4.81 -10.59
N ALA A 23 5.35 -4.06 -10.93
CA ALA A 23 4.85 -2.98 -10.09
C ALA A 23 4.37 -3.47 -8.71
N ILE A 24 3.61 -4.57 -8.69
CA ILE A 24 3.09 -5.16 -7.44
C ILE A 24 4.23 -5.71 -6.59
N ALA A 25 5.22 -6.38 -7.19
CA ALA A 25 6.38 -6.88 -6.46
C ALA A 25 7.20 -5.75 -5.84
N LYS A 26 7.43 -4.66 -6.58
CA LYS A 26 8.10 -3.45 -6.06
C LYS A 26 7.30 -2.78 -4.95
N ALA A 27 5.98 -2.67 -5.11
CA ALA A 27 5.10 -2.08 -4.10
C ALA A 27 5.12 -2.88 -2.79
N ARG A 28 5.08 -4.22 -2.88
CA ARG A 28 5.24 -5.12 -1.73
C ARG A 28 6.60 -4.98 -1.06
N ALA A 29 7.67 -4.86 -1.84
CA ALA A 29 9.01 -4.68 -1.31
C ALA A 29 9.20 -3.32 -0.60
N ALA A 30 8.45 -2.29 -1.02
CA ALA A 30 8.45 -0.96 -0.42
C ALA A 30 7.64 -0.86 0.89
N LEU A 31 6.75 -1.83 1.14
CA LEU A 31 5.90 -1.91 2.33
C LEU A 31 6.68 -2.52 3.51
N GLN A 32 7.54 -1.72 4.15
CA GLN A 32 8.52 -2.20 5.13
C GLN A 32 8.30 -1.70 6.56
N VAL A 33 7.68 -0.53 6.73
CA VAL A 33 7.59 0.14 8.03
C VAL A 33 6.13 0.36 8.41
N PRO A 34 5.74 0.14 9.69
CA PRO A 34 4.42 0.48 10.17
C PRO A 34 4.01 1.92 9.83
N GLY A 35 2.82 2.07 9.26
CA GLY A 35 2.29 3.32 8.73
C GLY A 35 2.58 3.58 7.24
N ASP A 36 3.35 2.72 6.58
CA ASP A 36 3.50 2.77 5.12
C ASP A 36 2.18 2.35 4.44
N THR A 37 1.73 3.18 3.50
CA THR A 37 0.69 2.81 2.54
C THR A 37 1.30 2.83 1.15
N VAL A 38 1.07 1.80 0.34
CA VAL A 38 1.52 1.74 -1.04
C VAL A 38 0.36 1.33 -1.95
N THR A 39 0.18 2.05 -3.05
CA THR A 39 -0.87 1.83 -4.03
C THR A 39 -0.26 1.62 -5.41
N VAL A 40 -0.77 0.65 -6.16
CA VAL A 40 -0.43 0.42 -7.56
C VAL A 40 -1.64 0.74 -8.42
N THR A 41 -1.46 1.67 -9.36
CA THR A 41 -2.50 2.19 -10.23
C THR A 41 -2.09 2.02 -11.69
N ASP A 42 -2.99 1.54 -12.54
CA ASP A 42 -2.79 1.60 -13.99
C ASP A 42 -2.81 3.07 -14.44
N SER A 43 -1.73 3.55 -15.06
CA SER A 43 -1.63 4.96 -15.46
C SER A 43 -2.50 5.32 -16.66
N SER A 44 -2.99 4.33 -17.42
CA SER A 44 -3.82 4.55 -18.60
C SER A 44 -5.30 4.64 -18.24
N SER A 45 -5.78 3.82 -17.31
CA SER A 45 -7.18 3.79 -16.85
C SER A 45 -7.42 4.54 -15.54
N GLY A 46 -6.38 4.74 -14.72
CA GLY A 46 -6.51 5.24 -13.35
C GLY A 46 -7.02 4.18 -12.36
N GLU A 47 -7.14 2.93 -12.78
CA GLU A 47 -7.65 1.84 -11.94
C GLU A 47 -6.60 1.43 -10.89
N THR A 48 -7.00 1.35 -9.62
CA THR A 48 -6.17 0.75 -8.57
C THR A 48 -6.17 -0.76 -8.74
N LEU A 49 -5.00 -1.33 -9.03
CA LEU A 49 -4.81 -2.75 -9.25
C LEU A 49 -4.46 -3.51 -7.98
N TRP A 50 -3.75 -2.83 -7.07
CA TRP A 50 -3.30 -3.40 -5.83
C TRP A 50 -3.06 -2.29 -4.82
N MET A 51 -3.31 -2.59 -3.55
CA MET A 51 -2.97 -1.69 -2.46
C MET A 51 -2.44 -2.51 -1.29
N GLY A 52 -1.48 -1.95 -0.57
CA GLY A 52 -0.93 -2.54 0.64
C GLY A 52 -0.73 -1.50 1.71
N VAL A 53 -1.03 -1.87 2.95
CA VAL A 53 -0.78 -1.06 4.15
C VAL A 53 0.00 -1.88 5.14
N PHE A 54 1.07 -1.31 5.68
CA PHE A 54 1.73 -1.84 6.85
C PHE A 54 1.04 -1.24 8.07
N GLY A 55 0.15 -2.01 8.68
CA GLY A 55 -0.59 -1.57 9.84
C GLY A 55 0.33 -1.25 11.02
N ARG A 56 -0.12 -0.34 11.89
CA ARG A 56 0.59 -0.03 13.15
C ARG A 56 0.62 -1.22 14.12
N ASP A 57 -0.18 -2.24 13.84
CA ASP A 57 -0.17 -3.55 14.50
C ASP A 57 1.01 -4.45 14.10
N GLY A 58 1.87 -3.98 13.19
CA GLY A 58 3.03 -4.74 12.75
C GLY A 58 2.73 -5.72 11.60
N ARG A 59 1.51 -5.68 11.03
CA ARG A 59 1.08 -6.61 10.00
C ARG A 59 0.94 -5.93 8.64
N ARG A 60 1.13 -6.70 7.58
CA ARG A 60 0.90 -6.26 6.20
C ARG A 60 -0.50 -6.67 5.78
N HIS A 61 -1.28 -5.69 5.34
CA HIS A 61 -2.61 -5.87 4.78
C HIS A 61 -2.51 -5.57 3.29
N GLU A 62 -3.04 -6.46 2.46
CA GLU A 62 -2.91 -6.36 1.00
C GLU A 62 -4.26 -6.66 0.35
N TRP A 63 -4.57 -5.90 -0.70
CA TRP A 63 -5.79 -6.08 -1.49
C TRP A 63 -5.44 -6.08 -2.97
N SER A 64 -6.09 -6.99 -3.69
CA SER A 64 -6.15 -6.92 -5.15
C SER A 64 -7.34 -6.00 -5.45
N SER A 65 -7.08 -4.83 -6.03
CA SER A 65 -8.02 -3.70 -6.19
C SER A 65 -8.12 -2.74 -5.00
N GLN A 66 -9.05 -1.77 -5.07
CA GLN A 66 -9.24 -0.71 -4.07
C GLN A 66 -9.50 -1.27 -2.66
N GLU A 67 -9.07 -0.53 -1.63
CA GLU A 67 -9.38 -0.85 -0.23
C GLU A 67 -10.87 -1.14 -0.05
N PRO A 68 -11.25 -2.21 0.66
CA PRO A 68 -12.61 -2.33 1.18
C PRO A 68 -12.90 -1.09 2.05
N GLN A 69 -14.03 -0.41 1.82
CA GLN A 69 -14.43 0.80 2.57
C GLN A 69 -14.52 0.63 4.11
N GLN A 70 -14.32 -0.59 4.63
CA GLN A 70 -14.42 -0.95 6.04
C GLN A 70 -13.16 -1.65 6.59
N VAL A 71 -11.96 -1.35 6.09
CA VAL A 71 -10.76 -1.78 6.80
C VAL A 71 -10.44 -0.80 7.92
N GLN A 72 -11.08 -1.01 9.08
CA GLN A 72 -10.54 -0.47 10.33
C GLN A 72 -9.26 -1.24 10.67
N ILE A 73 -8.11 -0.75 10.23
CA ILE A 73 -6.82 -1.17 10.80
C ILE A 73 -6.77 -0.55 12.20
N SER A 74 -7.42 -1.21 13.14
CA SER A 74 -7.34 -0.87 14.56
C SER A 74 -5.86 -0.84 14.93
N PRO A 75 -5.37 0.21 15.62
CA PRO A 75 -4.05 0.13 16.24
C PRO A 75 -4.04 -1.12 17.10
N ALA A 76 -3.04 -2.00 16.96
CA ALA A 76 -2.86 -3.08 17.91
C ALA A 76 -2.86 -2.45 19.30
N PHE A 77 -3.83 -2.89 20.10
CA PHE A 77 -3.95 -2.74 21.54
C PHE A 77 -3.01 -1.71 22.15
N ALA A 78 -3.60 -0.62 22.66
CA ALA A 78 -3.12 -0.08 23.91
C ALA A 78 -2.99 -1.28 24.87
N VAL A 79 -1.76 -1.74 25.11
CA VAL A 79 -1.45 -2.64 26.22
C VAL A 79 -1.76 -1.80 27.45
N ALA A 80 -2.96 -1.98 28.00
CA ALA A 80 -3.24 -1.57 29.36
C ALA A 80 -2.53 -2.56 30.28
N ALA A 81 -1.46 -2.09 30.93
CA ALA A 81 -1.01 -2.54 32.24
C ALA A 81 -0.18 -1.42 32.86
#